data_AF-A0A2K3JPN8-F1
#
_entry.id   AF-A0A2K3JPN8-F1
#
_cell.length_a   1.000
_cell.length_b   1.000
_cell.length_c   1.000
_cell.angle_alpha   90.00
_cell.angle_beta   90.00
_cell.angle_gamma   90.00
#
_symmetry.space_group_name_H-M   'P 1'
#
loop_
_entity.id
_entity.type
_entity.pdbx_description
1 polymer ?
#
loop_
_entity_poly.entity_id
_entity_poly.type
_entity_poly.pdbx_seq_one_letter_code
_entity_poly.pdbx_strand_id
1 'polypeptide(L)' 'MALGRGSALVLLVCFFVLHSELAHAATYTVGGAGGWTFNTVGWPQGKRFRAGDTL' A
#
# COMPACT_ATOMS: atom_id res chain seq x y z
N MET A 1 19.51 -10.61 35.83
CA MET A 1 19.04 -11.48 34.74
C MET A 1 18.00 -10.74 33.90
N ALA A 2 18.43 -9.86 32.99
CA ALA A 2 17.53 -9.10 32.10
C ALA A 2 17.44 -9.70 30.68
N LEU A 3 18.17 -10.81 30.43
CA LEU A 3 18.42 -11.35 29.10
C LEU A 3 17.19 -11.95 28.39
N GLY A 4 16.17 -12.41 29.14
CA GLY A 4 14.97 -13.03 28.54
C GLY A 4 13.91 -12.05 28.04
N ARG A 5 13.86 -10.82 28.58
CA ARG A 5 12.76 -9.87 28.29
C ARG A 5 12.94 -9.14 26.97
N GLY A 6 14.19 -8.79 26.62
CA GLY A 6 14.51 -8.16 25.34
C GLY A 6 14.33 -9.10 24.15
N SER A 7 14.73 -10.38 24.30
CA SER A 7 14.60 -11.39 23.25
C SER A 7 13.15 -11.68 22.87
N ALA A 8 12.23 -11.74 23.85
CA ALA A 8 10.81 -11.93 23.60
C ALA A 8 10.18 -10.75 22.81
N LEU A 9 10.59 -9.51 23.08
CA LEU A 9 10.11 -8.33 22.34
C LEU A 9 10.60 -8.32 20.90
N VAL A 10 11.85 -8.69 20.66
CA VAL A 10 12.41 -8.81 19.30
C VAL A 10 11.65 -9.85 18.49
N LEU A 11 11.37 -11.02 19.07
CA LEU A 11 10.59 -12.07 18.41
C LEU A 11 9.16 -11.61 18.10
N LEU A 12 8.50 -10.92 19.03
CA LEU A 12 7.16 -10.36 18.83
C LEU A 12 7.14 -9.35 17.67
N VAL A 13 8.11 -8.43 17.63
CA VAL A 13 8.22 -7.44 16.56
C VAL A 13 8.51 -8.10 15.22
N CYS A 14 9.42 -9.08 15.15
CA CYS A 14 9.66 -9.85 13.93
C CYS A 14 8.40 -10.57 13.45
N PHE A 15 7.65 -11.20 14.36
CA PHE A 15 6.40 -11.87 14.01
C PHE A 15 5.37 -10.88 13.46
N PHE A 16 5.28 -9.69 14.06
CA PHE A 16 4.37 -8.64 13.64
C PHE A 16 4.74 -8.10 12.25
N VAL A 17 6.01 -7.83 11.99
CA VAL A 17 6.49 -7.36 10.67
C VAL A 17 6.25 -8.41 9.58
N LEU A 18 6.44 -9.70 9.89
CA LEU A 18 6.24 -10.79 8.93
C LEU A 18 4.75 -11.06 8.63
N HIS A 19 3.86 -10.80 9.60
CA HIS A 19 2.40 -11.00 9.44
C HIS A 19 1.63 -9.72 9.13
N SER A 20 2.25 -8.54 9.27
CA SER A 20 1.64 -7.28 8.91
C SER A 20 1.66 -7.12 7.39
N GLU A 21 0.48 -6.96 6.80
CA GLU A 21 0.38 -6.49 5.43
C GLU A 21 0.86 -5.04 5.36
N LEU A 22 1.98 -4.81 4.66
CA LEU A 22 2.40 -3.45 4.33
C LEU A 22 1.36 -2.86 3.37
N ALA A 23 0.66 -1.81 3.80
CA ALA A 23 -0.28 -1.09 2.94
C ALA A 23 0.51 -0.36 1.85
N HIS A 24 0.44 -0.87 0.62
CA HIS A 24 1.04 -0.24 -0.55
C HIS A 24 0.03 0.71 -1.18
N ALA A 25 0.44 1.97 -1.37
CA ALA A 25 -0.28 2.91 -2.21
C ALA A 25 -0.18 2.49 -3.68
N ALA A 26 -1.28 2.57 -4.41
CA ALA A 26 -1.31 2.34 -5.84
C ALA A 26 -1.06 3.65 -6.61
N THR A 27 -0.36 3.54 -7.74
CA THR A 27 -0.17 4.65 -8.69
C THR A 27 -1.00 4.39 -9.94
N TYR A 28 -1.85 5.34 -10.32
CA TYR A 28 -2.78 5.19 -11.42
C TYR A 28 -2.59 6.27 -12.49
N THR A 29 -1.94 5.92 -13.60
CA THR A 29 -1.80 6.85 -14.73
C THR A 29 -3.16 7.23 -15.32
N VAL A 30 -3.52 8.50 -15.22
CA VAL A 30 -4.79 9.00 -15.74
C VAL A 30 -4.85 8.93 -17.26
N GLY A 31 -5.95 8.40 -17.79
CA GLY A 31 -6.14 8.14 -19.21
C GLY A 31 -5.30 6.99 -19.77
N GLY A 32 -4.46 6.35 -18.95
CA GLY A 32 -3.64 5.21 -19.36
C GLY A 32 -2.75 5.54 -20.56
N ALA A 33 -2.74 4.67 -21.57
CA ALA A 33 -1.95 4.87 -22.79
C ALA A 33 -2.38 6.10 -23.61
N GLY A 34 -3.63 6.57 -23.46
CA GLY A 34 -4.13 7.76 -24.13
C GLY A 34 -3.74 9.07 -23.45
N GLY A 35 -3.18 9.01 -22.24
CA GLY A 35 -2.80 10.17 -21.45
C GLY A 35 -3.96 11.04 -20.99
N TRP A 36 -3.63 12.17 -20.38
CA TRP A 36 -4.62 13.12 -19.88
C TRP A 36 -5.15 14.00 -21.03
N THR A 37 -6.33 13.67 -21.55
CA THR A 37 -7.00 14.42 -22.63
C THR A 37 -8.52 14.41 -22.46
N PHE A 38 -9.24 15.06 -23.38
CA PHE A 38 -10.69 15.05 -23.43
C PHE A 38 -11.24 13.62 -23.52
N ASN A 39 -12.45 13.43 -22.98
CA ASN A 39 -13.16 12.14 -22.97
C ASN A 39 -12.50 11.04 -22.10
N THR A 40 -11.69 11.40 -21.10
CA THR A 40 -11.15 10.48 -20.08
C THR A 40 -12.15 10.13 -18.97
N VAL A 41 -13.43 10.49 -19.11
CA VAL A 41 -14.49 10.26 -18.11
C VAL A 41 -14.73 8.79 -17.78
N GLY A 42 -14.47 7.89 -18.73
CA GLY A 42 -14.56 6.43 -18.51
C GLY A 42 -13.35 5.83 -17.80
N TRP A 43 -12.25 6.57 -17.64
CA TRP A 43 -11.01 6.06 -17.06
C TRP A 43 -11.14 5.50 -15.62
N PRO A 44 -11.92 6.11 -14.71
CA PRO A 44 -12.11 5.56 -13.36
C PRO A 44 -12.86 4.22 -13.33
N GLN A 45 -13.51 3.81 -14.43
CA GLN A 45 -14.39 2.65 -14.45
C GLN A 45 -13.64 1.35 -14.10
N GLY A 46 -14.14 0.64 -13.09
CA GLY A 46 -13.53 -0.60 -12.59
C GLY A 46 -12.29 -0.41 -11.70
N LYS A 47 -11.86 0.84 -11.41
CA LYS A 47 -10.76 1.11 -10.48
C LYS A 47 -11.29 1.28 -9.06
N ARG A 48 -10.47 0.89 -8.08
CA ARG A 48 -10.79 0.99 -6.67
C ARG A 48 -9.73 1.81 -5.96
N PHE A 49 -9.99 3.12 -5.85
CA PHE A 49 -9.11 4.05 -5.18
C PHE A 49 -9.18 3.88 -3.65
N ARG A 50 -8.03 4.00 -3.02
CA ARG A 50 -7.84 3.98 -1.57
C ARG A 50 -7.13 5.27 -1.15
N ALA A 51 -7.31 5.65 0.11
CA ALA A 51 -6.57 6.78 0.67
C ALA A 51 -5.06 6.47 0.64
N GLY A 52 -4.27 7.41 0.13
CA GLY A 52 -2.83 7.25 -0.08
C GLY A 52 -2.44 6.91 -1.52
N ASP A 53 -3.39 6.52 -2.38
CA ASP A 53 -3.11 6.29 -3.80
C ASP A 53 -2.78 7.61 -4.53
N THR A 54 -1.96 7.49 -5.57
CA THR A 54 -1.52 8.61 -6.41
C THR A 54 -2.05 8.44 -7.84
N LEU A 55 -2.35 9.56 -8.52
CA LEU A 55 -2.86 9.61 -9.90
C LEU A 55 -1.80 10.19 -10.85
#